data_AF-A0A1N6EEE9-F1
#
_entry.id   AF-A0A1N6EEE9-F1
#
_cell.length_a   1.000
_cell.length_b   1.000
_cell.length_c   1.000
_cell.angle_alpha   90.00
_cell.angle_beta   90.00
_cell.angle_gamma   90.00
#
_symmetry.space_group_name_H-M   'P 1'
#
loop_
_entity.id
_entity.type
_entity.pdbx_description
1 polymer ?
#
loop_
_entity_poly.entity_id
_entity_poly.type
_entity_poly.pdbx_seq_one_letter_code
_entity_poly.pdbx_strand_id
1 'polypeptide(L)'
;MIAKLRSIPKKRYWDYFILAARFLLAFTFINYGYSKLVDGQFGVSSSDLLVPLKDLPMFKVMWFLFDHEPLKTTVGILQIIAGILLLFESTAILGVIFFIPIAANIVLMDISFMDEGMGQAFTRRFTYYFVLCFLILWNDKDRIKIIWNAMIKKFSMKRKFPIFLYLLLPLFAIILEILPGIPYALYYYMTNPERISESFKLIQILFQ
;
A
#
# COMPACT_ATOMS: atom_id res chain seq x y z
N MET A 1 -0.58 -18.67 48.80
CA MET A 1 -1.68 -19.47 48.22
C MET A 1 -1.66 -19.26 46.72
N ILE A 2 -1.00 -20.14 45.96
CA ILE A 2 -0.95 -20.06 44.50
C ILE A 2 -2.33 -20.48 44.00
N ALA A 3 -3.13 -19.51 43.54
CA ALA A 3 -4.44 -19.77 42.98
C ALA A 3 -4.27 -20.80 41.85
N LYS A 4 -4.91 -21.96 42.02
CA LYS A 4 -4.92 -23.04 41.02
C LYS A 4 -5.63 -22.48 39.80
N LEU A 5 -4.85 -21.99 38.83
CA LEU A 5 -5.38 -21.43 37.57
C LEU A 5 -6.30 -22.47 36.95
N ARG A 6 -7.60 -22.13 36.89
CA ARG A 6 -8.64 -22.96 36.29
C ARG A 6 -8.18 -23.31 34.87
N SER A 7 -8.17 -24.61 34.53
CA SER A 7 -7.71 -25.04 33.21
C SER A 7 -8.54 -24.37 32.12
N ILE A 8 -7.87 -23.54 31.32
CA ILE A 8 -8.51 -22.85 30.20
C ILE A 8 -8.61 -23.87 29.05
N PRO A 9 -9.77 -24.02 28.38
CA PRO A 9 -9.88 -24.89 27.22
C PRO A 9 -8.90 -24.48 26.11
N LYS A 10 -8.30 -25.44 25.39
CA LYS A 10 -7.34 -25.18 24.29
C LYS A 10 -7.81 -24.12 23.29
N LYS A 11 -9.10 -24.10 22.96
CA LYS A 11 -9.71 -23.11 22.06
C LYS A 11 -9.54 -21.66 22.56
N ARG A 12 -9.70 -21.41 23.85
CA ARG A 12 -9.54 -20.06 24.44
C ARG A 12 -8.09 -19.56 24.40
N TYR A 13 -7.10 -20.45 24.43
CA TYR A 13 -5.70 -20.05 24.25
C TYR A 13 -5.42 -19.60 22.81
N TRP A 14 -6.00 -20.29 21.83
CA TRP A 14 -5.88 -19.91 20.43
C TRP A 14 -6.54 -18.56 20.15
N ASP A 15 -7.76 -18.35 20.63
CA ASP A 15 -8.48 -17.08 20.46
C ASP A 15 -7.71 -15.91 21.09
N TYR A 16 -7.12 -16.13 22.26
CA TYR A 16 -6.27 -15.13 22.93
C TYR A 16 -4.96 -14.88 22.18
N PHE A 17 -4.34 -15.91 21.61
CA PHE A 17 -3.16 -15.74 20.76
C PHE A 17 -3.46 -14.89 19.53
N ILE A 18 -4.59 -15.14 18.86
CA ILE A 18 -5.03 -14.33 17.71
C ILE A 18 -5.30 -12.88 18.13
N LEU A 19 -5.91 -12.66 19.29
CA LEU A 19 -6.11 -11.31 19.84
C LEU A 19 -4.77 -10.61 20.10
N ALA A 20 -3.80 -11.31 20.71
CA ALA A 20 -2.47 -10.77 20.97
C ALA A 20 -1.71 -10.47 19.67
N ALA A 21 -1.79 -11.36 18.66
CA ALA A 21 -1.22 -11.15 17.35
C ALA A 21 -1.79 -9.91 16.67
N ARG A 22 -3.12 -9.75 16.68
CA ARG A 22 -3.81 -8.56 16.14
C ARG A 22 -3.37 -7.29 16.87
N PHE A 23 -3.28 -7.33 18.19
CA PHE A 23 -2.82 -6.19 18.99
C PHE A 23 -1.37 -5.83 18.68
N LEU A 24 -0.47 -6.81 18.56
CA LEU A 24 0.93 -6.59 18.19
C LEU A 24 1.06 -5.89 16.82
N LEU A 25 0.35 -6.42 15.81
CA LEU A 25 0.36 -5.85 14.46
C LEU A 25 -0.23 -4.44 14.45
N ALA A 26 -1.36 -4.23 15.14
CA ALA A 26 -2.02 -2.93 15.27
C ALA A 26 -1.11 -1.90 15.94
N PHE A 27 -0.57 -2.24 17.12
CA PHE A 27 0.32 -1.37 17.87
C PHE A 27 1.56 -1.00 17.05
N THR A 28 2.15 -1.98 16.36
CA THR A 28 3.29 -1.75 15.48
C THR A 28 2.94 -0.74 14.39
N PHE A 29 1.89 -1.00 13.60
CA PHE A 29 1.52 -0.13 12.49
C PHE A 29 1.08 1.27 12.91
N ILE A 30 0.36 1.40 14.03
CA ILE A 30 -0.02 2.70 14.58
C ILE A 30 1.23 3.48 15.01
N ASN A 31 2.16 2.84 15.72
CA ASN A 31 3.38 3.51 16.18
C ASN A 31 4.27 3.94 15.00
N TYR A 32 4.53 3.04 14.05
CA TYR A 32 5.33 3.34 12.86
C TYR A 32 4.64 4.35 11.92
N GLY A 33 3.31 4.34 11.85
CA GLY A 33 2.56 5.33 11.08
C GLY A 33 2.60 6.70 11.74
N TYR A 34 2.42 6.75 13.06
CA TYR A 34 2.50 7.98 13.85
C TYR A 34 3.91 8.59 13.79
N SER A 35 4.97 7.77 13.90
CA SER A 35 6.35 8.27 13.82
C SER A 35 6.69 8.93 12.47
N LYS A 36 5.97 8.56 11.39
CA LYS A 36 6.11 9.22 10.08
C LYS A 36 5.42 10.58 10.01
N LEU A 37 4.41 10.83 10.84
CA LEU A 37 3.66 12.09 10.84
C LEU A 37 4.31 13.17 11.72
N VAL A 38 5.12 12.76 12.70
CA VAL A 38 5.73 13.66 13.71
C VAL A 38 7.25 13.75 13.52
N ASP A 39 7.72 13.53 12.29
CA ASP A 39 9.14 13.68 11.87
C ASP A 39 10.15 12.86 12.68
N GLY A 40 9.78 11.63 13.07
CA GLY A 40 10.64 10.76 13.88
C GLY A 40 11.44 9.70 13.12
N GLN A 41 11.17 9.48 11.82
CA GLN A 41 11.67 8.28 11.11
C GLN A 41 12.26 8.53 9.71
N PHE A 42 11.82 9.56 8.98
CA PHE A 42 12.32 9.85 7.63
C PHE A 42 13.08 11.17 7.59
N GLY A 43 13.90 11.33 6.54
CA GLY A 43 14.75 12.50 6.35
C GLY A 43 16.24 12.22 6.48
N VAL A 44 17.01 13.30 6.36
CA VAL A 44 18.48 13.32 6.42
C VAL A 44 18.91 14.43 7.38
N SER A 45 20.00 14.22 8.13
CA SER A 45 20.50 15.26 9.03
C SER A 45 21.23 16.36 8.25
N SER A 46 21.45 17.51 8.87
CA SER A 46 22.23 18.59 8.27
C SER A 46 23.65 18.16 7.88
N SER A 47 24.24 17.19 8.59
CA SER A 47 25.54 16.62 8.25
C SER A 47 25.48 15.73 7.00
N ASP A 48 24.36 15.04 6.76
CA ASP A 48 24.17 14.20 5.58
C ASP A 48 24.05 15.02 4.30
N LEU A 49 23.49 16.23 4.39
CA LEU A 49 23.37 17.17 3.26
C LEU A 49 24.73 17.69 2.75
N LEU A 50 25.78 17.57 3.57
CA LEU A 50 27.14 17.97 3.20
C LEU A 50 27.93 16.85 2.52
N VAL A 51 27.39 15.62 2.53
CA VAL A 51 28.02 14.45 1.92
C VAL A 51 27.58 14.34 0.46
N PRO A 52 28.51 14.14 -0.50
CA PRO A 52 28.14 13.87 -1.88
C PRO A 52 27.21 12.65 -1.97
N LEU A 53 26.18 12.72 -2.82
CA LEU A 53 25.15 11.67 -2.91
C LEU A 53 25.73 10.26 -3.12
N LYS A 54 26.82 10.14 -3.91
CA LYS A 54 27.51 8.88 -4.19
C LYS A 54 28.14 8.22 -2.95
N ASP A 55 28.45 9.02 -1.93
CA ASP A 55 29.14 8.61 -0.71
C ASP A 55 28.15 8.45 0.46
N LEU A 56 26.88 8.79 0.25
CA LEU A 56 25.82 8.63 1.24
C LEU A 56 25.30 7.19 1.23
N PRO A 57 25.07 6.57 2.41
CA PRO A 57 24.42 5.26 2.46
C PRO A 57 23.07 5.27 1.74
N MET A 58 22.82 4.23 0.95
CA MET A 58 21.64 4.16 0.07
C MET A 58 20.32 4.27 0.85
N PHE A 59 20.26 3.74 2.07
CA PHE A 59 19.08 3.84 2.93
C PHE A 59 18.73 5.28 3.32
N LYS A 60 19.73 6.18 3.42
CA LYS A 60 19.50 7.60 3.71
C LYS A 60 18.91 8.32 2.50
N VAL A 61 19.38 7.97 1.29
CA VAL A 61 18.78 8.48 0.04
C VAL A 61 17.32 8.04 -0.07
N MET A 62 17.04 6.78 0.25
CA MET A 62 15.68 6.26 0.33
C MET A 62 14.84 7.04 1.35
N TRP A 63 15.34 7.24 2.57
CA TRP A 63 14.61 7.97 3.62
C TRP A 63 14.37 9.43 3.27
N PHE A 64 15.30 10.08 2.55
CA PHE A 64 15.09 11.41 2.00
C PHE A 64 13.90 11.43 1.03
N LEU A 65 13.85 10.47 0.09
CA LEU A 65 12.76 10.38 -0.88
C LEU A 65 11.40 10.12 -0.20
N PHE A 66 11.36 9.25 0.80
CA PHE A 66 10.13 8.94 1.55
C PHE A 66 9.67 10.06 2.49
N ASP A 67 10.53 11.02 2.80
CA ASP A 67 10.17 12.17 3.62
C ASP A 67 9.30 13.20 2.86
N HIS A 68 9.30 13.14 1.53
CA HIS A 68 8.53 14.07 0.71
C HIS A 68 7.02 13.86 0.83
N GLU A 69 6.29 14.97 0.90
CA GLU A 69 4.83 14.98 0.78
C GLU A 69 4.37 14.90 -0.67
N PRO A 70 3.23 14.26 -0.97
CA PRO A 70 2.23 13.69 -0.04
C PRO A 70 2.53 12.23 0.39
N LEU A 71 3.66 11.67 -0.03
CA LEU A 71 3.97 10.25 0.16
C LEU A 71 4.11 9.89 1.63
N LYS A 72 4.88 10.67 2.40
CA LYS A 72 5.09 10.47 3.84
C LYS A 72 3.77 10.39 4.60
N THR A 73 2.93 11.41 4.45
CA THR A 73 1.64 11.47 5.15
C THR A 73 0.70 10.36 4.70
N THR A 74 0.66 10.05 3.40
CA THR A 74 -0.21 8.98 2.87
C THR A 74 0.15 7.62 3.45
N VAL A 75 1.44 7.25 3.46
CA VAL A 75 1.88 5.97 4.03
C VAL A 75 1.62 5.93 5.53
N GLY A 76 1.91 7.02 6.25
CA GLY A 76 1.66 7.11 7.70
C GLY A 76 0.19 6.91 8.06
N ILE A 77 -0.72 7.60 7.36
CA ILE A 77 -2.17 7.48 7.57
C ILE A 77 -2.65 6.07 7.23
N LEU A 78 -2.21 5.49 6.11
CA LEU A 78 -2.60 4.13 5.72
C LEU A 78 -2.14 3.08 6.75
N GLN A 79 -0.94 3.25 7.34
CA GLN A 79 -0.48 2.38 8.43
C GLN A 79 -1.38 2.50 9.67
N ILE A 80 -1.73 3.73 10.07
CA ILE A 80 -2.61 3.95 11.23
C ILE A 80 -4.00 3.35 10.98
N ILE A 81 -4.59 3.58 9.81
CA ILE A 81 -5.90 3.01 9.44
C ILE A 81 -5.86 1.48 9.50
N ALA A 82 -4.85 0.85 8.89
CA ALA A 82 -4.70 -0.60 8.91
C ALA A 82 -4.56 -1.13 10.35
N GLY A 83 -3.80 -0.43 11.20
CA GLY A 83 -3.65 -0.79 12.61
C GLY A 83 -4.95 -0.67 13.41
N ILE A 84 -5.72 0.42 13.23
CA ILE A 84 -7.03 0.59 13.87
C ILE A 84 -8.00 -0.50 13.43
N LEU A 85 -8.05 -0.85 12.14
CA LEU A 85 -8.90 -1.92 11.63
C LEU A 85 -8.55 -3.28 12.25
N LEU A 86 -7.29 -3.54 12.59
CA LEU A 86 -6.88 -4.78 13.25
C LEU A 86 -7.35 -4.88 14.70
N LEU A 87 -7.65 -3.76 15.39
CA LEU A 87 -8.13 -3.76 16.77
C LEU A 87 -9.55 -4.30 16.92
N PHE A 88 -10.41 -4.11 15.92
CA PHE A 88 -11.81 -4.54 15.99
C PHE A 88 -12.04 -5.87 15.25
N GLU A 89 -12.72 -6.82 15.90
CA GLU A 89 -12.95 -8.16 15.34
C GLU A 89 -13.79 -8.11 14.05
N SER A 90 -14.71 -7.14 13.96
CA SER A 90 -15.55 -6.91 12.79
C SER A 90 -14.75 -6.50 11.55
N THR A 91 -13.66 -5.76 11.71
CA THR A 91 -12.85 -5.20 10.62
C THR A 91 -11.46 -5.84 10.47
N ALA A 92 -11.12 -6.82 11.31
CA ALA A 92 -9.80 -7.46 11.32
C ALA A 92 -9.35 -8.00 9.94
N ILE A 93 -10.27 -8.60 9.16
CA ILE A 93 -9.98 -9.09 7.81
C ILE A 93 -9.55 -7.94 6.88
N LEU A 94 -10.25 -6.80 6.94
CA LEU A 94 -9.88 -5.60 6.19
C LEU A 94 -8.53 -5.08 6.68
N GLY A 95 -8.31 -5.03 7.99
CA GLY A 95 -7.04 -4.65 8.58
C GLY A 95 -5.87 -5.46 8.02
N VAL A 96 -6.01 -6.79 7.92
CA VAL A 96 -4.99 -7.65 7.29
C VAL A 96 -4.83 -7.37 5.79
N ILE A 97 -5.92 -7.16 5.06
CA ILE A 97 -5.88 -6.84 3.62
C ILE A 97 -5.13 -5.54 3.35
N PHE A 98 -5.25 -4.53 4.21
CA PHE A 98 -4.46 -3.30 4.11
C PHE A 98 -3.03 -3.48 4.61
N PHE A 99 -2.82 -4.24 5.69
CA PHE A 99 -1.51 -4.46 6.28
C PHE A 99 -0.54 -5.11 5.29
N ILE A 100 -0.96 -6.16 4.59
CA ILE A 100 -0.09 -6.96 3.71
C ILE A 100 0.59 -6.10 2.61
N PRO A 101 -0.12 -5.36 1.74
CA PRO A 101 0.52 -4.59 0.67
C PRO A 101 1.39 -3.46 1.22
N ILE A 102 0.99 -2.82 2.32
CA ILE A 102 1.79 -1.75 2.93
C ILE A 102 3.09 -2.33 3.50
N ALA A 103 3.00 -3.41 4.27
CA ALA A 103 4.17 -4.09 4.83
C ALA A 103 5.07 -4.66 3.73
N ALA A 104 4.50 -5.24 2.66
CA ALA A 104 5.26 -5.77 1.54
C ALA A 104 6.04 -4.68 0.81
N ASN A 105 5.44 -3.50 0.62
CA ASN A 105 6.14 -2.36 0.04
C ASN A 105 7.31 -1.91 0.93
N ILE A 106 7.09 -1.78 2.24
CA ILE A 106 8.16 -1.41 3.20
C ILE A 106 9.32 -2.42 3.14
N VAL A 107 9.02 -3.72 3.20
CA VAL A 107 10.04 -4.78 3.13
C VAL A 107 10.81 -4.75 1.82
N LEU A 108 10.13 -4.55 0.70
CA LEU A 108 10.78 -4.48 -0.61
C LEU A 108 11.79 -3.32 -0.66
N MET A 109 11.43 -2.17 -0.09
CA MET A 109 12.32 -1.02 0.01
C MET A 109 13.48 -1.29 0.98
N ASP A 110 13.21 -1.84 2.17
CA ASP A 110 14.24 -2.16 3.15
C ASP A 110 15.29 -3.13 2.58
N ILE A 111 14.87 -4.18 1.86
CA ILE A 111 15.79 -5.16 1.24
C ILE A 111 16.59 -4.51 0.10
N SER A 112 15.99 -3.57 -0.63
CA SER A 112 16.62 -2.97 -1.82
C SER A 112 17.67 -1.92 -1.46
N PHE A 113 17.52 -1.23 -0.32
CA PHE A 113 18.30 -0.03 -0.02
C PHE A 113 19.00 -0.02 1.34
N MET A 114 18.72 -0.97 2.25
CA MET A 114 19.44 -1.08 3.53
C MET A 114 20.62 -2.05 3.47
N ASP A 115 21.62 -1.81 4.30
CA ASP A 115 22.76 -2.71 4.49
C ASP A 115 22.31 -4.09 4.98
N GLU A 116 23.05 -5.14 4.64
CA GLU A 116 22.67 -6.54 4.88
C GLU A 116 22.27 -6.83 6.33
N GLY A 117 22.94 -6.23 7.32
CA GLY A 117 22.62 -6.42 8.72
C GLY A 117 21.24 -5.89 9.12
N MET A 118 20.94 -4.64 8.75
CA MET A 118 19.67 -4.00 9.11
C MET A 118 18.52 -4.57 8.25
N GLY A 119 18.73 -4.70 6.95
CA GLY A 119 17.73 -5.25 6.02
C GLY A 119 17.29 -6.66 6.40
N GLN A 120 18.21 -7.54 6.83
CA GLN A 120 17.86 -8.89 7.29
C GLN A 120 17.02 -8.88 8.56
N ALA A 121 17.30 -7.99 9.52
CA ALA A 121 16.52 -7.89 10.75
C ALA A 121 15.07 -7.47 10.49
N PHE A 122 14.87 -6.45 9.64
CA PHE A 122 13.54 -6.01 9.20
C PHE A 122 12.81 -7.10 8.42
N THR A 123 13.49 -7.75 7.48
CA THR A 123 12.93 -8.86 6.70
C THR A 123 12.39 -9.96 7.61
N ARG A 124 13.20 -10.45 8.56
CA ARG A 124 12.77 -11.52 9.50
C ARG A 124 11.55 -11.11 10.31
N ARG A 125 11.51 -9.86 10.79
CA ARG A 125 10.39 -9.32 11.57
C ARG A 125 9.11 -9.28 10.74
N PHE A 126 9.16 -8.77 9.51
CA PHE A 126 8.00 -8.71 8.63
C PHE A 126 7.58 -10.08 8.11
N THR A 127 8.50 -11.01 7.87
CA THR A 127 8.16 -12.41 7.58
C THR A 127 7.30 -13.00 8.69
N TYR A 128 7.68 -12.77 9.96
CA TYR A 128 6.86 -13.19 11.10
C TYR A 128 5.49 -12.51 11.10
N TYR A 129 5.41 -11.23 10.76
CA TYR A 129 4.12 -10.53 10.65
C TYR A 129 3.22 -11.09 9.55
N PHE A 130 3.77 -11.45 8.39
CA PHE A 130 2.99 -12.12 7.34
C PHE A 130 2.45 -13.47 7.79
N VAL A 131 3.23 -14.23 8.57
CA VAL A 131 2.73 -15.47 9.19
C VAL A 131 1.57 -15.17 10.14
N LEU A 132 1.68 -14.14 10.99
CA LEU A 132 0.57 -13.75 11.87
C LEU A 132 -0.68 -13.32 11.08
N CYS A 133 -0.52 -12.54 10.02
CA CYS A 133 -1.61 -12.19 9.11
C CYS A 133 -2.29 -13.44 8.54
N PHE A 134 -1.51 -14.42 8.09
CA PHE A 134 -2.04 -15.69 7.61
C PHE A 134 -2.82 -16.43 8.70
N LEU A 135 -2.30 -16.50 9.93
CA LEU A 135 -3.00 -17.15 11.05
C LEU A 135 -4.30 -16.45 11.44
N ILE A 136 -4.35 -15.11 11.37
CA ILE A 136 -5.58 -14.32 11.60
C ILE A 136 -6.62 -14.67 10.53
N LEU A 137 -6.24 -14.66 9.25
CA LEU A 137 -7.14 -15.03 8.16
C LEU A 137 -7.60 -16.49 8.27
N TRP A 138 -6.72 -17.40 8.68
CA TRP A 138 -7.06 -18.81 8.90
C TRP A 138 -8.08 -18.99 10.03
N ASN A 139 -7.98 -18.20 11.09
CA ASN A 139 -8.94 -18.19 12.18
C ASN A 139 -10.33 -17.75 11.70
N ASP A 140 -10.40 -16.72 10.85
CA ASP A 140 -11.63 -16.17 10.29
C ASP A 140 -12.07 -16.84 8.96
N LYS A 141 -11.59 -18.05 8.65
CA LYS A 141 -11.81 -18.75 7.37
C LYS A 141 -13.28 -18.85 6.95
N ASP A 142 -14.20 -19.01 7.90
CA ASP A 142 -15.62 -19.16 7.60
C ASP A 142 -16.23 -17.81 7.17
N ARG A 143 -15.81 -16.70 7.78
CA ARG A 143 -16.17 -15.34 7.34
C ARG A 143 -15.59 -15.04 5.97
N ILE A 144 -14.35 -15.44 5.71
CA ILE A 144 -13.70 -15.27 4.39
C ILE A 144 -14.48 -16.04 3.31
N LYS A 145 -14.89 -17.29 3.58
CA LYS A 145 -15.71 -18.06 2.64
C LYS A 145 -17.05 -17.38 2.35
N ILE A 146 -17.69 -16.79 3.36
CA ILE A 146 -18.94 -16.02 3.17
C ILE A 146 -18.69 -14.81 2.26
N ILE A 147 -17.65 -14.03 2.55
CA ILE A 147 -17.26 -12.86 1.73
C ILE A 147 -16.98 -13.29 0.29
N TRP A 148 -16.17 -14.34 0.10
CA TRP A 148 -15.83 -14.87 -1.21
C TRP A 148 -17.06 -15.32 -2.00
N ASN A 149 -17.96 -16.07 -1.37
CA ASN A 149 -19.19 -16.52 -1.99
C ASN A 149 -20.13 -15.35 -2.32
N ALA A 150 -20.20 -14.34 -1.47
CA ALA A 150 -20.99 -13.13 -1.72
C ALA A 150 -20.42 -12.30 -2.88
N MET A 151 -19.09 -12.18 -2.97
CA MET A 151 -18.41 -11.41 -4.01
C MET A 151 -18.40 -12.11 -5.36
N ILE A 152 -18.12 -13.42 -5.40
CA ILE A 152 -17.82 -14.12 -6.66
C ILE A 152 -18.99 -14.96 -7.16
N LYS A 153 -19.66 -15.72 -6.28
CA LYS A 153 -20.71 -16.66 -6.72
C LYS A 153 -22.05 -15.99 -7.03
N LYS A 154 -22.34 -14.82 -6.44
CA LYS A 154 -23.65 -14.15 -6.61
C LYS A 154 -23.71 -13.17 -7.78
N PHE A 155 -22.59 -12.84 -8.42
CA PHE A 155 -22.63 -11.97 -9.61
C PHE A 155 -22.87 -12.81 -10.87
N SER A 156 -24.12 -12.85 -11.32
CA SER A 156 -24.37 -13.12 -12.75
C SER A 156 -23.74 -11.98 -13.56
N MET A 157 -23.05 -12.29 -14.66
CA MET A 157 -22.59 -11.26 -15.60
C MET A 157 -23.82 -10.48 -16.09
N LYS A 158 -24.05 -9.30 -15.52
CA LYS A 158 -25.18 -8.43 -15.90
C LYS A 158 -25.08 -7.92 -17.33
N ARG A 159 -23.86 -7.86 -17.88
CA ARG A 159 -23.55 -7.28 -19.18
C ARG A 159 -23.10 -8.38 -20.13
N LYS A 160 -24.04 -8.93 -20.90
CA LYS A 160 -23.75 -9.76 -22.07
C LYS A 160 -23.96 -8.90 -23.30
N PHE A 161 -22.88 -8.51 -23.98
CA PHE A 161 -22.96 -7.78 -25.24
C PHE A 161 -22.73 -8.73 -26.43
N PRO A 162 -23.16 -8.38 -27.65
CA PRO A 162 -22.71 -9.06 -28.86
C PRO A 162 -21.18 -8.93 -29.02
N ILE A 163 -20.53 -9.97 -29.59
CA ILE A 163 -19.07 -10.08 -29.79
C ILE A 163 -18.46 -8.86 -30.49
N PHE A 164 -19.19 -8.27 -31.45
CA PHE A 164 -18.73 -7.07 -32.16
C PHE A 164 -18.49 -5.85 -31.25
N LEU A 165 -19.31 -5.66 -30.20
CA LEU A 165 -19.10 -4.58 -29.24
C LEU A 165 -17.88 -4.81 -28.36
N TYR A 166 -17.51 -6.06 -28.09
CA TYR A 166 -16.26 -6.37 -27.40
C TYR A 166 -15.04 -6.08 -28.28
N LEU A 167 -15.14 -6.29 -29.59
CA LEU A 167 -14.08 -5.96 -30.54
C LEU A 167 -13.82 -4.45 -30.63
N LEU A 168 -14.83 -3.62 -30.33
CA LEU A 168 -14.70 -2.17 -30.26
C LEU A 168 -14.15 -1.64 -28.92
N LEU A 169 -14.02 -2.48 -27.88
CA LEU A 169 -13.53 -2.05 -26.57
C LEU A 169 -12.13 -1.42 -26.60
N PRO A 170 -11.14 -1.94 -27.35
CA PRO A 170 -9.83 -1.30 -27.43
C PRO A 170 -9.93 0.13 -27.99
N LEU A 171 -10.76 0.35 -29.01
CA LEU A 171 -10.99 1.67 -29.58
C LEU A 171 -11.63 2.62 -28.57
N PHE A 172 -12.70 2.17 -27.89
CA PHE A 172 -13.33 2.98 -26.84
C PHE A 172 -12.39 3.25 -25.66
N ALA A 173 -11.53 2.30 -25.28
CA ALA A 173 -10.52 2.51 -24.24
C ALA A 173 -9.52 3.59 -24.64
N ILE A 174 -9.03 3.60 -25.88
CA ILE A 174 -8.15 4.65 -26.40
C ILE A 174 -8.85 6.00 -26.38
N ILE A 175 -10.13 6.06 -26.80
CA ILE A 175 -10.91 7.30 -26.75
C ILE A 175 -11.05 7.81 -25.31
N LEU A 176 -11.35 6.93 -24.36
CA LEU A 176 -11.47 7.26 -22.94
C LEU A 176 -10.14 7.72 -22.32
N GLU A 177 -9.02 7.19 -22.79
CA GLU A 177 -7.68 7.61 -22.36
C GLU A 177 -7.31 9.01 -22.88
N ILE A 178 -7.71 9.34 -24.12
CA ILE A 178 -7.41 10.65 -24.74
C ILE A 178 -8.33 11.75 -24.20
N LEU A 179 -9.57 11.40 -23.85
CA LEU A 179 -10.62 12.37 -23.47
C LEU A 179 -10.19 13.38 -22.38
N PRO A 180 -9.51 12.99 -21.27
CA PRO A 180 -9.05 13.93 -20.24
C PRO A 180 -7.96 14.89 -20.72
N GLY A 181 -7.19 14.51 -21.74
CA GLY A 181 -6.15 15.34 -22.33
C GLY A 181 -6.71 16.52 -23.13
N ILE A 182 -7.94 16.43 -23.63
CA ILE A 182 -8.55 17.46 -24.48
C ILE A 182 -8.81 18.77 -23.70
N PRO A 183 -9.47 18.78 -22.52
CA PRO A 183 -9.63 19.99 -21.72
C PRO A 183 -8.30 20.62 -21.33
N TYR A 184 -7.29 19.81 -21.00
CA TYR A 184 -5.96 20.29 -20.66
C TYR A 184 -5.27 20.95 -21.85
N ALA A 185 -5.31 20.31 -23.02
CA ALA A 185 -4.75 20.86 -24.26
C ALA A 185 -5.45 22.18 -24.64
N LEU A 186 -6.78 22.24 -24.56
CA LEU A 186 -7.53 23.47 -24.82
C LEU A 186 -7.11 24.59 -23.87
N TYR A 187 -7.07 24.34 -22.57
CA TYR A 187 -6.60 25.32 -21.58
C TYR A 187 -5.16 25.77 -21.85
N TYR A 188 -4.27 24.83 -22.16
CA TYR A 188 -2.86 25.11 -22.44
C TYR A 188 -2.66 25.99 -23.67
N TYR A 189 -3.39 25.72 -24.77
CA TYR A 189 -3.31 26.52 -26.00
C TYR A 189 -4.05 27.85 -25.92
N MET A 190 -5.13 27.94 -25.11
CA MET A 190 -5.77 29.21 -24.81
C MET A 190 -4.87 30.14 -23.98
N THR A 191 -4.02 29.57 -23.13
CA THR A 191 -3.07 30.33 -22.30
C THR A 191 -1.72 30.58 -22.96
N ASN A 192 -1.33 29.78 -23.97
CA ASN A 192 -0.06 29.91 -24.71
C ASN A 192 -0.28 29.81 -26.24
N PRO A 193 -0.94 30.81 -26.86
CA PRO A 193 -1.34 30.76 -28.28
C PRO A 193 -0.15 30.70 -29.26
N GLU A 194 1.00 31.26 -28.91
CA GLU A 194 2.23 31.27 -29.72
C GLU A 194 2.79 29.86 -30.00
N ARG A 195 2.59 28.92 -29.06
CA ARG A 195 3.08 27.52 -29.16
C ARG A 195 2.22 26.62 -30.04
N ILE A 196 1.07 27.11 -30.51
CA ILE A 196 0.22 26.37 -31.45
C ILE A 196 1.00 26.06 -32.72
N SER A 197 1.72 27.05 -33.26
CA SER A 197 2.48 26.93 -34.51
C SER A 197 3.62 25.90 -34.44
N GLU A 198 4.29 25.78 -33.29
CA GLU A 198 5.36 24.81 -33.05
C GLU A 198 4.82 23.38 -32.94
N SER A 199 3.67 23.23 -32.27
CA SER A 199 3.00 21.95 -32.09
C SER A 199 2.54 21.35 -33.43
N PHE A 200 2.05 22.20 -34.35
CA PHE A 200 1.70 21.78 -35.71
C PHE A 200 2.92 21.28 -36.50
N LYS A 201 4.10 21.90 -36.35
CA LYS A 201 5.33 21.46 -37.02
C LYS A 201 5.80 20.09 -36.52
N LEU A 202 5.72 19.83 -35.21
CA LEU A 202 6.10 18.54 -34.62
C LEU A 202 5.20 17.39 -35.08
N ILE A 203 3.89 17.64 -35.17
CA ILE A 203 2.93 16.65 -35.69
C ILE A 203 3.24 16.33 -37.16
N GLN A 204 3.57 17.34 -37.96
CA GLN A 204 3.88 17.15 -39.38
C GLN A 204 5.12 16.28 -39.61
N ILE A 205 6.10 16.31 -38.69
CA ILE A 205 7.31 15.48 -38.72
C ILE A 205 7.03 14.03 -38.30
N LEU A 206 6.07 13.79 -37.39
CA LEU A 206 5.70 12.45 -36.93
C LEU A 206 4.92 11.63 -37.98
N PHE A 207 4.35 12.29 -39.00
CA PHE A 207 3.58 11.67 -40.08
C PHE A 207 4.29 11.68 -41.44
N GLN A 208 5.59 12.03 -41.48
CA GLN A 208 6.51 11.81 -42.61
C GLN A 208 7.38 10.58 -42.35
#